data_AF-A0A838VJ68-F1
#
_entry.id   AF-A0A838VJ68-F1
#
_cell.length_a   1.000
_cell.length_b   1.000
_cell.length_c   1.000
_cell.angle_alpha   90.00
_cell.angle_beta   90.00
_cell.angle_gamma   90.00
#
_symmetry.space_group_name_H-M   'P 1'
#
loop_
_entity.id
_entity.type
_entity.pdbx_description
1 polymer ?
#
loop_
_entity_poly.entity_id
_entity_poly.type
_entity_poly.pdbx_seq_one_letter_code
_entity_poly.pdbx_strand_id
1 'polypeptide(L)'
;MLKLMQSGVISLLFLTTLGLVNYKNLGAIALSPQQSHVSITKSTTKSTKIMVFENTNSPNRQYAVAWGIPGIDGNYGNINLGENNKLENYLVNIKNNKIIATLYQMKSYPKLVWGGLFTKWSTNSQFLLTIDEAKWAFRAVSLVKNNGTQISIAKKLIADSRSHLAKYDNAAYQANKENLSFEFDRDSNLLKLTDNQLQFPVYIYIAKRFTYERKVLITYQIEKVGTSFNLKLASIKDLKVDYREPK
;
A
#
# COMPACT_ATOMS: atom_id res chain seq x y z
N MET A 1 44.87 35.09 -55.87
CA MET A 1 44.04 36.26 -55.57
C MET A 1 43.16 35.93 -54.37
N LEU A 2 43.29 36.73 -53.32
CA LEU A 2 42.84 36.49 -51.94
C LEU A 2 41.42 37.04 -51.70
N LYS A 3 40.59 36.33 -50.94
CA LYS A 3 39.63 36.81 -49.90
C LYS A 3 38.76 35.60 -49.47
N LEU A 4 39.02 34.89 -48.36
CA LEU A 4 38.88 35.25 -46.93
C LEU A 4 37.51 35.84 -46.60
N MET A 5 36.64 35.00 -46.02
CA MET A 5 35.88 35.35 -44.81
C MET A 5 35.78 34.13 -43.89
N GLN A 6 36.38 34.28 -42.71
CA GLN A 6 36.30 33.40 -41.56
C GLN A 6 35.06 33.73 -40.74
N SER A 7 34.41 32.70 -40.21
CA SER A 7 33.79 32.66 -38.88
C SER A 7 33.35 31.21 -38.68
N GLY A 8 33.67 30.47 -37.64
CA GLY A 8 34.34 30.72 -36.37
C GLY A 8 34.28 29.36 -35.67
N VAL A 9 35.39 29.01 -35.03
CA VAL A 9 35.65 27.77 -34.32
C VAL A 9 34.73 27.66 -33.09
N ILE A 10 34.31 26.45 -32.72
CA ILE A 10 34.52 25.84 -31.39
C ILE A 10 34.17 24.34 -31.52
N SER A 11 35.24 23.54 -31.60
CA SER A 11 35.22 22.13 -31.23
C SER A 11 35.08 22.04 -29.71
N LEU A 12 34.08 21.32 -29.21
CA LEU A 12 34.09 20.80 -27.86
C LEU A 12 34.23 19.27 -27.93
N LEU A 13 35.46 18.79 -27.70
CA LEU A 13 35.69 17.43 -27.24
C LEU A 13 35.05 17.31 -25.85
N PHE A 14 34.05 16.45 -25.69
CA PHE A 14 33.72 15.91 -24.38
C PHE A 14 34.44 14.56 -24.22
N LEU A 15 35.54 14.58 -23.48
CA LEU A 15 35.99 13.43 -22.72
C LEU A 15 34.90 13.09 -21.70
N THR A 16 34.23 11.96 -21.84
CA THR A 16 33.53 11.34 -20.72
C THR A 16 34.51 10.42 -20.00
N THR A 17 35.11 10.96 -18.94
CA THR A 17 35.77 10.18 -17.90
C THR A 17 34.78 9.14 -17.37
N LEU A 18 35.12 7.86 -17.53
CA LEU A 18 34.51 6.75 -16.82
C LEU A 18 34.78 6.92 -15.32
N GLY A 19 33.91 7.70 -14.67
CA GLY A 19 33.79 7.70 -13.23
C GLY A 19 33.15 6.38 -12.80
N LEU A 20 33.95 5.51 -12.19
CA LEU A 20 33.48 4.48 -11.28
C LEU A 20 32.70 5.17 -10.16
N VAL A 21 31.39 5.36 -10.36
CA VAL A 21 30.51 5.76 -9.29
C VAL A 21 30.35 4.53 -8.41
N ASN A 22 31.12 4.52 -7.32
CA ASN A 22 30.85 3.71 -6.15
C ASN A 22 29.36 3.89 -5.80
N TYR A 23 28.53 2.90 -6.13
CA TYR A 23 27.16 2.82 -5.66
C TYR A 23 27.23 2.65 -4.14
N LYS A 24 27.35 3.77 -3.42
CA LYS A 24 26.92 3.82 -2.04
C LYS A 24 25.45 3.47 -2.07
N ASN A 25 25.20 2.26 -1.61
CA ASN A 25 23.94 1.68 -1.20
C ASN A 25 23.10 2.78 -0.51
N LEU A 26 22.31 3.51 -1.31
CA LEU A 26 21.17 4.26 -0.80
C LEU A 26 20.12 3.20 -0.52
N GLY A 27 20.41 2.40 0.52
CA GLY A 27 19.40 1.62 1.19
C GLY A 27 18.25 2.58 1.43
N ALA A 28 17.07 2.19 0.94
CA ALA A 28 15.85 2.74 1.48
C ALA A 28 16.05 2.77 3.00
N ILE A 29 16.10 3.97 3.58
CA ILE A 29 15.97 4.12 5.01
C ILE A 29 14.54 3.67 5.28
N ALA A 30 14.36 2.36 5.39
CA ALA A 30 13.30 1.79 6.17
C ALA A 30 13.59 2.34 7.56
N LEU A 31 12.99 3.49 7.88
CA LEU A 31 12.88 3.95 9.24
C LEU A 31 12.33 2.73 9.98
N SER A 32 13.17 2.08 10.79
CA SER A 32 12.73 0.99 11.64
C SER A 32 11.54 1.58 12.42
N PRO A 33 10.32 1.04 12.28
CA PRO A 33 9.20 1.54 13.04
C PRO A 33 9.64 1.49 14.51
N GLN A 34 9.47 2.58 15.27
CA GLN A 34 9.56 2.43 16.72
C GLN A 34 8.50 1.39 17.11
N GLN A 35 8.98 0.31 17.73
CA GLN A 35 8.18 -0.86 18.07
C GLN A 35 8.15 -0.97 19.58
N SER A 36 6.94 -0.95 20.15
CA SER A 36 6.72 -1.30 21.54
C SER A 36 6.09 -2.68 21.64
N HIS A 37 6.60 -3.49 22.57
CA HIS A 37 6.04 -4.79 22.88
C HIS A 37 4.90 -4.62 23.88
N VAL A 38 3.70 -5.10 23.53
CA VAL A 38 2.55 -5.10 24.43
C VAL A 38 1.98 -6.52 24.49
N SER A 39 1.85 -7.08 25.69
CA SER A 39 1.18 -8.36 25.87
C SER A 39 -0.34 -8.14 25.87
N ILE A 40 -1.06 -8.77 24.94
CA ILE A 40 -2.53 -8.68 24.82
C ILE A 40 -3.16 -10.08 24.81
N THR A 41 -4.16 -10.32 25.65
CA THR A 41 -4.82 -11.62 25.72
C THR A 41 -5.97 -11.71 24.72
N LYS A 42 -5.94 -12.70 23.82
CA LYS A 42 -7.11 -13.11 23.01
C LYS A 42 -8.00 -13.97 23.91
N SER A 43 -9.32 -13.75 23.89
CA SER A 43 -10.31 -14.39 24.79
C SER A 43 -10.44 -15.93 24.70
N THR A 44 -9.52 -16.61 24.01
CA THR A 44 -9.48 -18.06 23.83
C THR A 44 -8.15 -18.60 24.35
N THR A 45 -8.12 -18.93 25.64
CA THR A 45 -7.20 -19.84 26.38
C THR A 45 -5.67 -19.75 26.22
N LYS A 46 -5.10 -18.92 25.33
CA LYS A 46 -3.67 -18.56 25.30
C LYS A 46 -3.50 -17.07 25.00
N SER A 47 -2.76 -16.38 25.85
CA SER A 47 -2.24 -15.02 25.61
C SER A 47 -1.46 -15.01 24.29
N THR A 48 -1.65 -13.96 23.49
CA THR A 48 -0.85 -13.74 22.28
C THR A 48 -0.05 -12.48 22.53
N LYS A 49 1.25 -12.61 22.75
CA LYS A 49 2.08 -11.40 22.77
C LYS A 49 1.98 -10.76 21.38
N ILE A 50 1.87 -9.44 21.33
CA ILE A 50 1.84 -8.70 20.09
C ILE A 50 2.87 -7.57 20.12
N MET A 51 3.24 -7.11 18.94
CA MET A 51 4.13 -5.99 18.73
C MET A 51 3.35 -4.88 18.05
N VAL A 52 3.20 -3.76 18.75
CA VAL A 52 2.50 -2.58 18.23
C VAL A 52 3.43 -1.79 17.33
N PHE A 53 2.96 -1.41 16.15
CA PHE A 53 3.66 -0.52 15.26
C PHE A 53 3.30 0.93 15.62
N GLU A 54 4.19 1.65 16.32
CA GLU A 54 3.88 2.98 16.84
C GLU A 54 3.58 4.01 15.73
N ASN A 55 4.18 3.81 14.55
CA ASN A 55 3.92 4.63 13.36
C ASN A 55 2.53 4.40 12.73
N THR A 56 1.72 3.48 13.28
CA THR A 56 0.36 3.19 12.82
C THR A 56 -0.71 3.68 13.80
N ASN A 57 -0.33 4.49 14.79
CA ASN A 57 -1.27 5.06 15.76
C ASN A 57 -2.37 5.88 15.05
N SER A 58 -3.61 5.67 15.48
CA SER A 58 -4.74 6.50 15.06
C SER A 58 -4.56 7.95 15.52
N PRO A 59 -5.18 8.94 14.86
CA PRO A 59 -5.10 10.34 15.27
C PRO A 59 -5.45 10.60 16.74
N ASN A 60 -6.41 9.87 17.30
CA ASN A 60 -6.79 9.97 18.72
C ASN A 60 -5.90 9.13 19.67
N ARG A 61 -4.86 8.47 19.15
CA ARG A 61 -3.93 7.59 19.87
C ARG A 61 -4.60 6.50 20.70
N GLN A 62 -5.76 6.02 20.27
CA GLN A 62 -6.48 4.94 20.93
C GLN A 62 -6.30 3.60 20.23
N TYR A 63 -6.01 3.62 18.94
CA TYR A 63 -5.90 2.43 18.12
C TYR A 63 -4.56 2.39 17.42
N ALA A 64 -4.07 1.18 17.15
CA ALA A 64 -2.87 0.95 16.37
C ALA A 64 -2.98 -0.38 15.62
N VAL A 65 -2.11 -0.57 14.64
CA VAL A 65 -1.87 -1.90 14.10
C VAL A 65 -0.75 -2.57 14.86
N ALA A 66 -0.91 -3.86 15.07
CA ALA A 66 0.08 -4.71 15.69
C ALA A 66 0.26 -5.99 14.87
N TRP A 67 1.35 -6.70 15.10
CA TRP A 67 1.54 -8.05 14.60
C TRP A 67 1.79 -9.03 15.74
N GLY A 68 1.46 -10.29 15.53
CA GLY A 68 1.75 -11.36 16.48
C GLY A 68 1.65 -12.73 15.84
N ILE A 69 2.05 -13.74 16.60
CA ILE A 69 1.92 -15.15 16.21
C ILE A 69 0.92 -15.78 17.19
N PRO A 70 -0.25 -16.24 16.70
CA PRO A 70 -1.28 -16.79 17.57
C PRO A 70 -0.75 -17.91 18.47
N GLY A 71 -1.06 -17.82 19.77
CA GLY A 71 -0.72 -18.87 20.74
C GLY A 71 0.74 -18.87 21.21
N ILE A 72 1.56 -17.89 20.81
CA ILE A 72 2.91 -17.67 21.34
C ILE A 72 2.87 -16.54 22.37
N ASP A 73 3.20 -16.89 23.62
CA ASP A 73 3.37 -15.97 24.73
C ASP A 73 4.87 -15.84 25.07
N GLY A 74 5.60 -15.01 24.31
CA GLY A 74 6.97 -14.65 24.66
C GLY A 74 8.09 -14.97 23.65
N ASN A 75 9.20 -14.28 23.90
CA ASN A 75 10.47 -14.15 23.15
C ASN A 75 10.47 -14.49 21.65
N TYR A 76 10.12 -13.50 20.81
CA TYR A 76 10.26 -13.58 19.35
C TYR A 76 11.69 -13.89 18.87
N GLY A 77 12.71 -13.67 19.71
CA GLY A 77 14.10 -13.96 19.41
C GLY A 77 14.43 -15.46 19.24
N ASN A 78 13.60 -16.36 19.77
CA ASN A 78 13.81 -17.82 19.71
C ASN A 78 12.80 -18.55 18.82
N ILE A 79 11.99 -17.82 18.05
CA ILE A 79 11.01 -18.46 17.16
C ILE A 79 11.77 -19.02 15.97
N ASN A 80 11.66 -20.33 15.76
CA ASN A 80 12.17 -20.97 14.56
C ASN A 80 11.31 -20.53 13.37
N LEU A 81 11.73 -19.46 12.68
CA LEU A 81 11.00 -18.77 11.60
C LEU A 81 10.76 -19.65 10.36
N GLY A 82 11.27 -20.89 10.35
CA GLY A 82 11.03 -21.91 9.32
C GLY A 82 9.82 -22.82 9.57
N GLU A 83 9.24 -22.81 10.77
CA GLU A 83 8.04 -23.60 11.08
C GLU A 83 6.76 -22.86 10.65
N ASN A 84 5.65 -23.59 10.49
CA ASN A 84 4.32 -23.15 10.01
C ASN A 84 3.63 -22.06 10.86
N ASN A 85 4.39 -21.23 11.55
CA ASN A 85 3.94 -20.11 12.36
C ASN A 85 3.24 -19.08 11.46
N LYS A 86 1.93 -18.91 11.70
CA LYS A 86 1.11 -17.92 11.01
C LYS A 86 1.35 -16.57 11.65
N LEU A 87 1.78 -15.59 10.87
CA LEU A 87 1.86 -14.21 11.31
C LEU A 87 0.53 -13.52 11.02
N GLU A 88 -0.02 -12.87 12.03
CA GLU A 88 -1.28 -12.13 11.93
C GLU A 88 -1.05 -10.66 12.23
N ASN A 89 -1.67 -9.81 11.41
CA ASN A 89 -1.82 -8.39 11.69
C ASN A 89 -3.14 -8.16 12.42
N TYR A 90 -3.12 -7.30 13.44
CA TYR A 90 -4.25 -6.99 14.30
C TYR A 90 -4.52 -5.49 14.34
N LEU A 91 -5.79 -5.11 14.32
CA LEU A 91 -6.21 -3.81 14.85
C LEU A 91 -6.38 -3.95 16.36
N VAL A 92 -5.75 -3.08 17.14
CA VAL A 92 -5.80 -3.11 18.60
C VAL A 92 -6.25 -1.77 19.16
N ASN A 93 -6.95 -1.82 20.28
CA ASN A 93 -7.15 -0.67 21.15
C ASN A 93 -6.04 -0.70 22.20
N ILE A 94 -5.12 0.27 22.10
CA ILE A 94 -3.92 0.36 22.94
C ILE A 94 -4.22 0.91 24.34
N LYS A 95 -5.37 1.57 24.55
CA LYS A 95 -5.74 2.09 25.88
C LYS A 95 -6.21 0.99 26.82
N ASN A 96 -6.91 -0.01 26.30
CA ASN A 96 -7.45 -1.12 27.09
C ASN A 96 -6.88 -2.48 26.70
N ASN A 97 -5.77 -2.49 25.97
CA ASN A 97 -5.04 -3.69 25.57
C ASN A 97 -5.95 -4.77 24.96
N LYS A 98 -6.78 -4.40 23.98
CA LYS A 98 -7.74 -5.32 23.36
C LYS A 98 -7.51 -5.45 21.85
N ILE A 99 -7.48 -6.70 21.36
CA ILE A 99 -7.58 -6.97 19.92
C ILE A 99 -9.02 -6.69 19.46
N ILE A 100 -9.15 -5.81 18.48
CA ILE A 100 -10.41 -5.40 17.88
C ILE A 100 -10.72 -6.25 16.64
N ALA A 101 -9.74 -6.48 15.77
CA ALA A 101 -9.90 -7.30 14.57
C ALA A 101 -8.59 -7.96 14.15
N THR A 102 -8.70 -9.09 13.46
CA THR A 102 -7.62 -9.69 12.67
C THR A 102 -7.72 -9.13 11.24
N LEU A 103 -6.67 -8.46 10.79
CA LEU A 103 -6.63 -7.72 9.52
C LEU A 103 -6.27 -8.63 8.35
N TYR A 104 -5.06 -9.18 8.37
CA TYR A 104 -4.57 -10.13 7.39
C TYR A 104 -3.76 -11.22 8.09
N GLN A 105 -3.93 -12.45 7.61
CA GLN A 105 -3.22 -13.62 8.10
C GLN A 105 -2.25 -14.10 7.01
N MET A 106 -0.96 -13.99 7.28
CA MET A 106 0.07 -14.62 6.47
C MET A 106 0.12 -16.11 6.85
N LYS A 107 -0.08 -16.98 5.85
CA LYS A 107 -0.05 -18.44 6.05
C LYS A 107 1.31 -18.98 6.48
N SER A 108 2.38 -18.20 6.28
CA SER A 108 3.74 -18.50 6.72
C SER A 108 4.46 -17.20 7.06
N TYR A 109 5.34 -17.26 8.06
CA TYR A 109 6.30 -16.18 8.31
C TYR A 109 7.09 -15.95 7.01
N PRO A 110 7.18 -14.71 6.50
CA PRO A 110 7.90 -14.47 5.27
C PRO A 110 9.37 -14.85 5.51
N LYS A 111 9.94 -15.73 4.66
CA LYS A 111 11.40 -15.86 4.51
C LYS A 111 11.97 -14.53 4.02
N LEU A 112 11.99 -13.46 4.82
CA LEU A 112 12.55 -12.13 4.52
C LEU A 112 12.19 -11.52 3.14
N VAL A 113 11.19 -12.05 2.42
CA VAL A 113 10.89 -11.62 1.05
C VAL A 113 9.82 -10.52 1.09
N TRP A 114 10.30 -9.29 1.30
CA TRP A 114 9.82 -8.04 0.69
C TRP A 114 8.30 -7.94 0.62
N GLY A 115 7.68 -7.55 1.73
CA GLY A 115 6.26 -7.25 1.82
C GLY A 115 6.04 -6.26 2.96
N GLY A 116 5.13 -5.33 2.77
CA GLY A 116 4.88 -4.23 3.70
C GLY A 116 3.40 -4.13 4.05
N LEU A 117 3.13 -3.57 5.22
CA LEU A 117 1.79 -3.12 5.58
C LEU A 117 1.75 -1.60 5.47
N PHE A 118 0.95 -1.10 4.55
CA PHE A 118 0.58 0.32 4.54
C PHE A 118 -0.71 0.51 5.31
N THR A 119 -0.76 1.59 6.10
CA THR A 119 -1.93 1.96 6.89
C THR A 119 -2.26 3.43 6.70
N LYS A 120 -3.54 3.78 6.58
CA LYS A 120 -4.02 5.16 6.60
C LYS A 120 -5.27 5.28 7.45
N TRP A 121 -5.26 6.19 8.41
CA TRP A 121 -6.41 6.47 9.26
C TRP A 121 -7.29 7.59 8.69
N SER A 122 -8.59 7.52 8.94
CA SER A 122 -9.46 8.69 8.86
C SER A 122 -9.12 9.66 9.98
N THR A 123 -9.35 10.95 9.76
CA THR A 123 -8.99 12.03 10.69
C THR A 123 -9.58 11.83 12.10
N ASN A 124 -10.78 11.26 12.21
CA ASN A 124 -11.44 11.02 13.50
C ASN A 124 -11.24 9.59 14.01
N SER A 125 -10.27 8.85 13.48
CA SER A 125 -9.95 7.47 13.92
C SER A 125 -11.13 6.50 13.80
N GLN A 126 -12.06 6.74 12.87
CA GLN A 126 -13.23 5.89 12.65
C GLN A 126 -12.92 4.75 11.68
N PHE A 127 -12.12 5.03 10.65
CA PHE A 127 -11.74 4.07 9.63
C PHE A 127 -10.22 3.96 9.50
N LEU A 128 -9.77 2.76 9.20
CA LEU A 128 -8.41 2.40 8.87
C LEU A 128 -8.42 1.72 7.49
N LEU A 129 -7.67 2.27 6.56
CA LEU A 129 -7.31 1.58 5.32
C LEU A 129 -6.03 0.79 5.56
N THR A 130 -6.03 -0.49 5.19
CA THR A 130 -4.84 -1.34 5.19
C THR A 130 -4.57 -1.88 3.79
N ILE A 131 -3.31 -1.81 3.35
CA ILE A 131 -2.83 -2.44 2.12
C ILE A 131 -1.70 -3.38 2.54
N ASP A 132 -1.94 -4.68 2.38
CA ASP A 132 -0.93 -5.72 2.59
C ASP A 132 -0.24 -6.00 1.26
N GLU A 133 1.08 -5.88 1.20
CA GLU A 133 1.85 -5.99 -0.01
C GLU A 133 2.78 -7.20 -0.02
N ALA A 134 2.88 -7.82 -1.18
CA ALA A 134 3.99 -8.67 -1.59
C ALA A 134 4.98 -7.86 -2.42
N LYS A 135 6.15 -8.47 -2.70
CA LYS A 135 7.27 -7.87 -3.45
C LYS A 135 6.85 -7.13 -4.72
N TRP A 136 5.83 -7.61 -5.42
CA TRP A 136 5.41 -7.09 -6.73
C TRP A 136 3.89 -6.95 -6.90
N ALA A 137 3.10 -7.10 -5.83
CA ALA A 137 1.65 -7.06 -5.90
C ALA A 137 1.02 -6.81 -4.52
N PHE A 138 -0.15 -6.20 -4.47
CA PHE A 138 -0.94 -6.20 -3.24
C PHE A 138 -1.52 -7.62 -3.00
N ARG A 139 -1.58 -8.03 -1.75
CA ARG A 139 -2.24 -9.26 -1.28
C ARG A 139 -3.66 -8.99 -0.83
N ALA A 140 -3.84 -7.88 -0.12
CA ALA A 140 -5.14 -7.47 0.41
C ALA A 140 -5.23 -5.95 0.47
N VAL A 141 -6.42 -5.43 0.15
CA VAL A 141 -6.79 -4.05 0.46
C VAL A 141 -8.09 -4.12 1.23
N SER A 142 -8.09 -3.58 2.44
CA SER A 142 -9.23 -3.63 3.34
C SER A 142 -9.50 -2.26 3.93
N LEU A 143 -10.78 -1.91 4.02
CA LEU A 143 -11.24 -0.79 4.84
C LEU A 143 -11.82 -1.39 6.12
N VAL A 144 -11.42 -0.86 7.26
CA VAL A 144 -11.71 -1.38 8.59
C VAL A 144 -12.27 -0.27 9.44
N LYS A 145 -13.40 -0.49 10.10
CA LYS A 145 -13.95 0.41 11.10
C LYS A 145 -13.33 0.11 12.46
N ASN A 146 -13.20 1.11 13.31
CA ASN A 146 -12.56 1.00 14.63
C ASN A 146 -13.24 0.03 15.63
N ASN A 147 -14.41 -0.51 15.28
CA ASN A 147 -15.10 -1.57 16.02
C ASN A 147 -14.77 -2.99 15.49
N GLY A 148 -13.93 -3.10 14.46
CA GLY A 148 -13.47 -4.34 13.86
C GLY A 148 -14.26 -4.81 12.64
N THR A 149 -15.37 -4.16 12.29
CA THR A 149 -16.04 -4.43 11.01
C THR A 149 -15.10 -4.10 9.86
N GLN A 150 -14.95 -4.99 8.88
CA GLN A 150 -14.07 -4.76 7.74
C GLN A 150 -14.66 -5.29 6.44
N ILE A 151 -14.26 -4.65 5.34
CA ILE A 151 -14.59 -5.09 3.98
C ILE A 151 -13.31 -5.11 3.14
N SER A 152 -13.16 -6.13 2.28
CA SER A 152 -12.11 -6.16 1.28
C SER A 152 -12.55 -5.38 0.04
N ILE A 153 -11.71 -4.45 -0.41
CA ILE A 153 -12.07 -3.48 -1.47
C ILE A 153 -11.27 -3.65 -2.76
N ALA A 154 -10.25 -4.51 -2.78
CA ALA A 154 -9.38 -4.69 -3.95
C ALA A 154 -10.16 -5.10 -5.22
N LYS A 155 -11.03 -6.12 -5.10
CA LYS A 155 -11.87 -6.58 -6.23
C LYS A 155 -12.80 -5.48 -6.72
N LYS A 156 -13.34 -4.67 -5.79
CA LYS A 156 -14.25 -3.57 -6.11
C LYS A 156 -13.52 -2.45 -6.86
N LEU A 157 -12.33 -2.06 -6.41
CA LEU A 157 -11.47 -1.08 -7.09
C LEU A 157 -11.14 -1.52 -8.53
N ILE A 158 -10.78 -2.79 -8.72
CA ILE A 158 -10.48 -3.35 -10.06
C ILE A 158 -11.73 -3.35 -10.95
N ALA A 159 -12.86 -3.82 -10.43
CA ALA A 159 -14.10 -3.91 -11.19
C ALA A 159 -14.56 -2.51 -11.65
N ASP A 160 -14.59 -1.55 -10.73
CA ASP A 160 -15.01 -0.17 -11.01
C ASP A 160 -14.05 0.50 -12.03
N SER A 161 -12.73 0.23 -11.93
CA SER A 161 -11.73 0.67 -12.92
C SER A 161 -12.00 0.08 -14.32
N ARG A 162 -12.23 -1.24 -14.41
CA ARG A 162 -12.49 -1.94 -15.67
C ARG A 162 -13.77 -1.43 -16.32
N SER A 163 -14.84 -1.24 -15.54
CA SER A 163 -16.10 -0.67 -16.03
C SER A 163 -15.92 0.75 -16.58
N HIS A 164 -15.09 1.58 -15.94
CA HIS A 164 -14.75 2.91 -16.45
C HIS A 164 -14.00 2.84 -17.79
N LEU A 165 -12.94 2.04 -17.87
CA LEU A 165 -12.15 1.89 -19.10
C LEU A 165 -12.98 1.32 -20.26
N ALA A 166 -13.86 0.34 -19.99
CA ALA A 166 -14.76 -0.20 -21.00
C ALA A 166 -15.69 0.87 -21.60
N LYS A 167 -16.11 1.83 -20.78
CA LYS A 167 -17.02 2.91 -21.19
C LYS A 167 -16.31 4.03 -21.95
N TYR A 168 -15.11 4.40 -21.53
CA TYR A 168 -14.45 5.63 -22.01
C TYR A 168 -13.20 5.41 -22.89
N ASP A 169 -12.61 4.21 -22.88
CA ASP A 169 -11.37 3.88 -23.61
C ASP A 169 -11.56 2.65 -24.51
N ASN A 170 -12.82 2.37 -24.89
CA ASN A 170 -13.32 1.07 -25.35
C ASN A 170 -12.37 0.33 -26.33
N ALA A 171 -11.97 0.92 -27.45
CA ALA A 171 -11.13 0.22 -28.43
C ALA A 171 -9.76 -0.20 -27.87
N ALA A 172 -9.03 0.72 -27.23
CA ALA A 172 -7.74 0.43 -26.64
C ALA A 172 -7.87 -0.50 -25.43
N TYR A 173 -8.92 -0.34 -24.63
CA TYR A 173 -9.23 -1.24 -23.52
C TYR A 173 -9.53 -2.66 -24.01
N GLN A 174 -10.40 -2.86 -25.01
CA GLN A 174 -10.74 -4.20 -25.51
C GLN A 174 -9.52 -4.95 -26.04
N ALA A 175 -8.59 -4.25 -26.70
CA ALA A 175 -7.35 -4.84 -27.19
C ALA A 175 -6.42 -5.34 -26.06
N ASN A 176 -6.55 -4.78 -24.85
CA ASN A 176 -5.58 -4.97 -23.76
C ASN A 176 -6.17 -5.54 -22.46
N LYS A 177 -7.49 -5.66 -22.32
CA LYS A 177 -8.21 -5.94 -21.06
C LYS A 177 -7.75 -7.20 -20.31
N GLU A 178 -7.26 -8.22 -21.02
CA GLU A 178 -6.79 -9.47 -20.43
C GLU A 178 -5.36 -9.38 -19.87
N ASN A 179 -4.61 -8.35 -20.25
CA ASN A 179 -3.21 -8.13 -19.87
C ASN A 179 -3.03 -7.02 -18.83
N LEU A 180 -4.12 -6.43 -18.35
CA LEU A 180 -4.07 -5.30 -17.42
C LEU A 180 -3.66 -5.75 -16.02
N SER A 181 -2.63 -5.08 -15.51
CA SER A 181 -2.20 -5.07 -14.11
C SER A 181 -2.75 -3.82 -13.42
N PHE A 182 -2.93 -3.92 -12.10
CA PHE A 182 -3.47 -2.86 -11.26
C PHE A 182 -2.51 -2.62 -10.11
N GLU A 183 -2.13 -1.36 -9.92
CA GLU A 183 -1.33 -0.90 -8.79
C GLU A 183 -2.10 0.19 -8.05
N PHE A 184 -2.03 0.16 -6.72
CA PHE A 184 -2.73 1.07 -5.84
C PHE A 184 -1.73 2.10 -5.32
N ASP A 185 -1.79 3.34 -5.83
CA ASP A 185 -0.78 4.39 -5.58
C ASP A 185 -0.92 4.95 -4.17
N ARG A 186 -0.39 4.20 -3.21
CA ARG A 186 -0.48 4.48 -1.76
C ARG A 186 0.25 5.75 -1.34
N ASP A 187 1.27 6.15 -2.08
CA ASP A 187 2.13 7.29 -1.77
C ASP A 187 1.60 8.59 -2.40
N SER A 188 0.49 8.51 -3.12
CA SER A 188 -0.15 9.68 -3.70
C SER A 188 -0.77 10.59 -2.64
N ASN A 189 -0.57 11.90 -2.79
CA ASN A 189 -1.34 12.92 -2.09
C ASN A 189 -2.86 12.88 -2.40
N LEU A 190 -3.26 12.15 -3.45
CA LEU A 190 -4.65 11.93 -3.84
C LEU A 190 -5.31 10.77 -3.07
N LEU A 191 -4.53 9.91 -2.40
CA LEU A 191 -5.10 8.90 -1.51
C LEU A 191 -5.65 9.60 -0.27
N LYS A 192 -6.98 9.67 -0.15
CA LYS A 192 -7.66 10.29 0.99
C LYS A 192 -8.61 9.32 1.65
N LEU A 193 -8.62 9.35 2.98
CA LEU A 193 -9.59 8.64 3.78
C LEU A 193 -10.14 9.62 4.83
N THR A 194 -11.44 9.84 4.79
CA THR A 194 -12.20 10.58 5.79
C THR A 194 -13.25 9.64 6.41
N ASP A 195 -14.09 10.18 7.28
CA ASP A 195 -15.18 9.41 7.90
C ASP A 195 -16.35 9.10 6.97
N ASN A 196 -16.40 9.77 5.82
CA ASN A 196 -17.49 9.68 4.86
C ASN A 196 -17.01 9.40 3.43
N GLN A 197 -15.70 9.40 3.18
CA GLN A 197 -15.16 9.26 1.83
C GLN A 197 -13.85 8.48 1.80
N LEU A 198 -13.71 7.66 0.77
CA LEU A 198 -12.44 7.06 0.35
C LEU A 198 -12.13 7.53 -1.06
N GLN A 199 -11.01 8.21 -1.26
CA GLN A 199 -10.45 8.51 -2.59
C GLN A 199 -9.19 7.67 -2.78
N PHE A 200 -9.15 6.90 -3.86
CA PHE A 200 -8.09 5.92 -4.11
C PHE A 200 -7.59 6.03 -5.56
N PRO A 201 -6.34 6.47 -5.77
CA PRO A 201 -5.72 6.43 -7.09
C PRO A 201 -5.29 5.00 -7.47
N VAL A 202 -5.69 4.57 -8.66
CA VAL A 202 -5.36 3.27 -9.24
C VAL A 202 -4.60 3.48 -10.53
N TYR A 203 -3.42 2.89 -10.62
CA TYR A 203 -2.61 2.83 -11.83
C TYR A 203 -2.87 1.51 -12.55
N ILE A 204 -3.08 1.57 -13.86
CA ILE A 204 -3.53 0.46 -14.69
C ILE A 204 -2.59 0.39 -15.87
N TYR A 205 -1.94 -0.76 -16.07
CA TYR A 205 -0.87 -0.88 -17.06
C TYR A 205 -0.72 -2.31 -17.59
N ILE A 206 0.00 -2.48 -18.70
CA ILE A 206 0.45 -3.81 -19.16
C ILE A 206 1.86 -4.06 -18.65
N ALA A 207 2.01 -5.05 -17.76
CA ALA A 207 3.30 -5.44 -17.24
C ALA A 207 4.26 -5.84 -18.37
N LYS A 208 5.54 -5.44 -18.25
CA LYS A 208 6.65 -5.71 -19.20
C LYS A 208 6.63 -4.97 -20.53
N ARG A 209 5.50 -4.37 -20.94
CA ARG A 209 5.42 -3.65 -22.22
C ARG A 209 5.27 -2.15 -22.05
N PHE A 210 4.65 -1.69 -20.95
CA PHE A 210 4.38 -0.26 -20.70
C PHE A 210 3.74 0.46 -21.92
N THR A 211 3.04 -0.29 -22.79
CA THR A 211 2.42 0.21 -24.03
C THR A 211 1.01 0.74 -23.81
N TYR A 212 0.45 0.49 -22.62
CA TYR A 212 -0.87 0.95 -22.23
C TYR A 212 -0.78 1.31 -20.76
N GLU A 213 -1.07 2.57 -20.45
CA GLU A 213 -1.03 3.11 -19.11
C GLU A 213 -2.21 4.06 -18.91
N ARG A 214 -2.89 3.89 -17.79
CA ARG A 214 -3.97 4.74 -17.32
C ARG A 214 -3.81 4.94 -15.83
N LYS A 215 -4.19 6.11 -15.35
CA LYS A 215 -4.32 6.38 -13.93
C LYS A 215 -5.69 6.94 -13.69
N VAL A 216 -6.42 6.37 -12.73
CA VAL A 216 -7.77 6.82 -12.37
C VAL A 216 -7.83 7.12 -10.88
N LEU A 217 -8.61 8.14 -10.51
CA LEU A 217 -8.96 8.43 -9.12
C LEU A 217 -10.38 7.95 -8.87
N ILE A 218 -10.52 6.89 -8.06
CA ILE A 218 -11.82 6.36 -7.67
C ILE A 218 -12.23 7.01 -6.36
N THR A 219 -13.44 7.56 -6.31
CA THR A 219 -14.02 8.14 -5.09
C THR A 219 -15.25 7.35 -4.68
N TYR A 220 -15.25 6.84 -3.46
CA TYR A 220 -16.40 6.22 -2.80
C TYR A 220 -16.94 7.11 -1.67
N GLN A 221 -18.26 7.14 -1.51
CA GLN A 221 -18.89 7.55 -0.26
C GLN A 221 -18.94 6.34 0.69
N ILE A 222 -18.62 6.58 1.96
CA ILE A 222 -18.72 5.58 3.03
C ILE A 222 -20.08 5.75 3.69
N GLU A 223 -20.97 4.80 3.45
CA GLU A 223 -22.32 4.80 4.01
C GLU A 223 -22.34 3.96 5.29
N LYS A 224 -22.55 4.61 6.44
CA LYS A 224 -22.64 3.92 7.74
C LYS A 224 -24.00 3.24 7.85
N VAL A 225 -24.01 1.95 8.16
CA VAL A 225 -25.24 1.15 8.32
C VAL A 225 -25.21 0.50 9.71
N GLY A 226 -25.76 1.19 10.70
CA GLY A 226 -25.65 0.81 12.11
C GLY A 226 -24.19 0.67 12.55
N THR A 227 -23.82 -0.51 13.04
CA THR A 227 -22.44 -0.84 13.41
C THR A 227 -21.54 -1.15 12.20
N SER A 228 -22.12 -1.39 11.02
CA SER A 228 -21.40 -1.68 9.78
C SER A 228 -21.23 -0.45 8.87
N PHE A 229 -20.72 -0.66 7.67
CA PHE A 229 -20.60 0.34 6.61
C PHE A 229 -20.50 -0.32 5.23
N ASN A 230 -20.84 0.44 4.19
CA ASN A 230 -20.70 0.08 2.79
C ASN A 230 -19.98 1.17 1.99
N LEU A 231 -19.52 0.83 0.79
CA LEU A 231 -18.93 1.78 -0.16
C LEU A 231 -19.83 1.96 -1.37
N LYS A 232 -20.29 3.19 -1.58
CA LYS A 232 -21.03 3.59 -2.78
C LYS A 232 -20.11 4.34 -3.72
N LEU A 233 -20.00 3.88 -4.97
CA LEU A 233 -19.19 4.58 -5.98
C LEU A 233 -19.77 5.96 -6.23
N ALA A 234 -18.96 7.00 -6.05
CA ALA A 234 -19.36 8.39 -6.23
C ALA A 234 -18.88 8.95 -7.56
N SER A 235 -17.60 8.73 -7.90
CA SER A 235 -17.03 9.14 -9.19
C SER A 235 -15.74 8.39 -9.50
N ILE A 236 -15.38 8.37 -10.78
CA ILE A 236 -14.07 7.97 -11.28
C ILE A 236 -13.59 9.10 -12.19
N LYS A 237 -12.34 9.55 -12.00
CA LYS A 237 -11.73 10.61 -12.81
C LYS A 237 -10.42 10.11 -13.40
N ASP A 238 -10.19 10.37 -14.68
CA ASP A 238 -8.89 10.13 -15.27
C ASP A 238 -7.86 11.12 -14.70
N LEU A 239 -6.69 10.60 -14.37
CA LEU A 239 -5.54 11.36 -13.92
C LEU A 239 -4.49 11.37 -15.04
N LYS A 240 -3.71 12.45 -15.11
CA LYS A 240 -2.51 12.45 -15.93
C LYS A 240 -1.55 11.37 -15.41
N VAL A 241 -1.00 10.59 -16.34
CA VAL A 241 0.09 9.67 -16.05
C VAL A 241 1.37 10.48 -16.07
N ASP A 242 1.86 10.85 -14.89
CA ASP A 242 3.22 11.36 -14.78
C ASP A 242 4.15 10.15 -14.93
N TYR A 243 5.00 10.16 -15.96
CA TYR A 243 5.97 9.10 -16.20
C TYR A 243 6.85 8.95 -14.95
N ARG A 244 6.66 7.86 -14.19
CA ARG A 244 7.60 7.46 -13.15
C ARG A 244 8.56 6.49 -13.82
N GLU A 245 9.85 6.83 -13.89
CA GLU A 245 10.85 5.83 -14.23
C GLU A 245 10.68 4.61 -13.31
N PRO A 246 10.70 3.38 -13.87
CA PRO A 246 10.61 2.18 -13.04
C PRO A 246 11.78 2.17 -12.05
N LYS A 247 11.45 2.05 -10.76
CA LYS A 247 12.43 1.82 -9.68
C LYS A 247 12.94 0.38 -9.67
#